data_AF-A0A3C2CH27-F1
#
_entry.id   AF-A0A3C2CH27-F1
#
_cell.length_a   1.000
_cell.length_b   1.000
_cell.length_c   1.000
_cell.angle_alpha   90.00
_cell.angle_beta   90.00
_cell.angle_gamma   90.00
#
_symmetry.space_group_name_H-M   'P 1'
#
loop_
_entity.id
_entity.type
_entity.pdbx_description
1 polymer ?
#
loop_
_entity_poly.entity_id
_entity_poly.type
_entity_poly.pdbx_seq_one_letter_code
_entity_poly.pdbx_strand_id
1 'polypeptide(L)'
;MNKNYAQIERQELCDLFESVGPDHPTLCEGWSAADLAAHLVLRENSLKAIGLVAPGYLAKKLAKATKKLAQKKSFEELVEKVRSGPPFYLKRFD
;
A
#
# COMPACT_ATOMS: atom_id res chain seq x y z
N MET A 1 12.69 4.00 25.02
CA MET A 1 12.64 4.22 23.55
C MET A 1 11.43 3.47 23.02
N ASN A 2 10.32 4.17 22.72
CA ASN A 2 9.23 3.55 21.97
C ASN A 2 9.71 3.33 20.53
N LYS A 3 10.06 2.09 20.20
CA LYS A 3 10.43 1.73 18.83
C LYS A 3 9.15 1.61 18.01
N ASN A 4 8.86 2.59 17.17
CA ASN A 4 7.78 2.48 16.19
C ASN A 4 8.29 1.67 14.99
N TYR A 5 8.37 0.34 15.18
CA TYR A 5 8.86 -0.60 14.16
C TYR A 5 8.04 -0.49 12.86
N ALA A 6 6.72 -0.35 12.95
CA ALA A 6 5.86 -0.21 11.78
C ALA A 6 6.17 1.04 10.95
N GLN A 7 6.50 2.15 11.61
CA GLN A 7 6.92 3.37 10.92
C GLN A 7 8.29 3.21 10.26
N ILE A 8 9.23 2.51 10.89
CA ILE A 8 10.55 2.22 10.33
C ILE A 8 10.42 1.32 9.10
N GLU A 9 9.74 0.18 9.23
CA GLU A 9 9.51 -0.77 8.13
C GLU A 9 8.82 -0.10 6.93
N ARG A 10 7.89 0.83 7.19
CA ARG A 10 7.24 1.63 6.15
C ARG A 10 8.22 2.53 5.41
N GLN A 11 9.13 3.20 6.12
CA GLN A 11 10.15 4.04 5.46
C GLN A 11 11.09 3.17 4.63
N GLU A 12 11.60 2.08 5.19
CA GLU A 12 12.51 1.16 4.49
C GLU A 12 11.85 0.56 3.24
N LEU A 13 10.55 0.23 3.32
CA LEU A 13 9.80 -0.25 2.17
C LEU A 13 9.65 0.82 1.08
N CYS A 14 9.41 2.08 1.45
CA CYS A 14 9.33 3.17 0.50
C CYS A 14 10.68 3.44 -0.18
N ASP A 15 11.78 3.38 0.58
CA ASP A 15 13.13 3.51 0.05
C ASP A 15 13.45 2.34 -0.91
N LEU A 16 13.01 1.12 -0.58
CA LEU A 16 13.13 -0.03 -1.47
C LEU A 16 12.34 0.19 -2.77
N PHE A 17 11.10 0.66 -2.69
CA PHE A 17 10.28 0.98 -3.86
C PHE A 17 10.98 1.96 -4.80
N GLU A 18 11.53 3.05 -4.25
CA GLU A 18 12.28 4.04 -5.03
C GLU A 18 13.52 3.43 -5.70
N SER A 19 14.22 2.51 -5.02
CA SER A 19 15.41 1.86 -5.56
C SER A 19 15.13 0.88 -6.70
N VAL A 20 14.00 0.16 -6.66
CA VAL A 20 13.67 -0.89 -7.63
C VAL A 20 12.77 -0.42 -8.77
N GLY A 21 12.02 0.66 -8.56
CA GLY A 21 11.11 1.23 -9.56
C GLY A 21 9.75 0.51 -9.71
N PRO A 22 8.83 1.08 -10.50
CA PRO A 22 7.41 0.68 -10.55
C PRO A 22 7.14 -0.72 -11.12
N ASP A 23 8.00 -1.19 -12.02
CA ASP A 23 7.80 -2.43 -12.78
C ASP A 23 8.46 -3.64 -12.12
N HIS A 24 9.19 -3.45 -11.01
CA HIS A 24 9.88 -4.55 -10.34
C HIS A 24 8.89 -5.62 -9.86
N PRO A 25 9.14 -6.91 -10.12
CA PRO A 25 8.25 -7.97 -9.67
C PRO A 25 8.26 -8.10 -8.15
N THR A 26 7.12 -8.48 -7.57
CA THR A 26 7.01 -8.78 -6.13
C THR A 26 6.82 -10.28 -5.91
N LEU A 27 6.89 -10.70 -4.64
CA LEU A 27 6.56 -12.08 -4.26
C LEU A 27 5.06 -12.38 -4.42
N CYS A 28 4.22 -11.36 -4.57
CA CYS A 28 2.83 -11.52 -4.97
C CYS A 28 2.79 -11.74 -6.49
N GLU A 29 2.54 -12.97 -6.91
CA GLU A 29 2.50 -13.32 -8.34
C GLU A 29 1.61 -12.37 -9.15
N GLY A 30 2.14 -11.85 -10.26
CA GLY A 30 1.45 -10.92 -11.16
C GLY A 30 1.34 -9.47 -10.66
N TRP A 31 2.00 -9.12 -9.55
CA TRP A 31 2.05 -7.75 -9.02
C TRP A 31 3.44 -7.14 -9.20
N SER A 32 3.46 -5.93 -9.75
CA SER A 32 4.64 -5.07 -9.72
C SER A 32 4.71 -4.26 -8.41
N ALA A 33 5.83 -3.58 -8.19
CA ALA A 33 5.98 -2.65 -7.07
C ALA A 33 4.88 -1.57 -7.07
N ALA A 34 4.48 -1.06 -8.24
CA ALA A 34 3.37 -0.10 -8.34
C ALA A 34 2.03 -0.70 -7.89
N ASP A 35 1.76 -1.96 -8.20
CA ASP A 35 0.57 -2.66 -7.70
C ASP A 35 0.61 -2.81 -6.17
N LEU A 36 1.76 -3.21 -5.62
CA LEU A 36 1.90 -3.36 -4.18
C LEU A 36 1.74 -2.03 -3.45
N ALA A 37 2.37 -0.95 -3.94
CA ALA A 37 2.22 0.39 -3.40
C ALA A 37 0.75 0.86 -3.46
N ALA A 38 0.08 0.68 -4.59
CA ALA A 38 -1.34 0.99 -4.73
C ALA A 38 -2.22 0.18 -3.77
N HIS A 39 -1.90 -1.09 -3.56
CA HIS A 39 -2.62 -1.95 -2.62
C HIS A 39 -2.49 -1.45 -1.17
N LEU A 40 -1.28 -1.07 -0.76
CA LEU A 40 -1.03 -0.53 0.59
C LEU A 40 -1.79 0.78 0.81
N VAL A 41 -1.76 1.70 -0.16
CA VAL A 41 -2.54 2.95 -0.09
C VAL A 41 -4.04 2.67 0.07
N LEU A 42 -4.59 1.69 -0.66
CA LEU A 42 -6.00 1.31 -0.54
C LEU A 42 -6.31 0.68 0.81
N ARG A 43 -5.43 -0.19 1.31
CA ARG A 43 -5.55 -0.85 2.62
C ARG A 43 -5.62 0.17 3.76
N GLU A 44 -4.72 1.16 3.77
CA GLU A 44 -4.61 2.14 4.85
C GLU A 44 -5.74 3.17 4.86
N ASN A 45 -6.23 3.58 3.68
CA ASN A 45 -7.39 4.47 3.58
C ASN A 45 -8.71 3.76 3.89
N SER A 46 -8.68 2.43 4.02
CA SER A 46 -9.86 1.63 4.20
C SER A 46 -10.17 1.37 5.67
N LEU A 47 -10.33 2.43 6.47
CA LEU A 47 -11.05 2.33 7.75
C LEU A 47 -12.55 1.98 7.61
N LYS A 48 -12.97 1.57 6.40
CA LYS A 48 -14.23 0.89 6.07
C LYS A 48 -14.05 -0.58 5.64
N ALA A 49 -12.83 -1.15 5.63
CA ALA A 49 -12.60 -2.56 5.27
C ALA A 49 -12.63 -3.47 6.48
N ILE A 50 -13.85 -3.83 6.88
CA ILE A 50 -14.17 -5.18 7.35
C ILE A 50 -14.03 -6.14 6.15
N GLY A 51 -12.85 -6.19 5.54
CA GLY A 51 -12.62 -6.78 4.23
C GLY A 51 -11.24 -7.40 4.07
N LEU A 52 -10.28 -7.06 4.95
CA LEU A 52 -8.99 -7.77 5.00
C LEU A 52 -9.10 -9.23 5.45
N VAL A 53 -10.29 -9.67 5.89
CA VAL A 53 -10.58 -11.03 6.36
C VAL A 53 -11.75 -11.67 5.59
N ALA A 54 -12.22 -11.07 4.49
CA ALA A 54 -13.37 -11.56 3.75
C ALA A 54 -12.94 -12.30 2.46
N PRO A 55 -12.94 -13.65 2.43
CA PRO A 55 -12.63 -14.39 1.21
C PRO A 55 -13.64 -14.12 0.09
N GLY A 56 -13.19 -14.22 -1.16
CA GLY A 56 -14.06 -14.23 -2.35
C GLY A 56 -14.14 -12.91 -3.13
N TYR A 57 -15.36 -12.43 -3.40
CA TYR A 57 -15.64 -11.34 -4.34
C TYR A 57 -14.96 -10.00 -3.98
N LEU A 58 -14.75 -9.73 -2.69
CA LEU A 58 -14.11 -8.52 -2.21
C LEU A 58 -12.61 -8.49 -2.53
N ALA A 59 -11.92 -9.64 -2.53
CA ALA A 59 -10.52 -9.74 -2.94
C ALA A 59 -10.35 -9.39 -4.43
N LYS A 60 -11.24 -9.88 -5.30
CA LYS A 60 -11.23 -9.53 -6.75
C LYS A 60 -11.50 -8.04 -6.99
N LYS A 61 -12.43 -7.45 -6.23
CA LYS A 61 -12.69 -6.00 -6.28
C LYS A 61 -11.48 -5.19 -5.84
N LEU A 62 -10.80 -5.62 -4.78
CA LEU A 62 -9.60 -4.95 -4.27
C LEU A 62 -8.45 -5.04 -5.28
N ALA A 63 -8.21 -6.22 -5.88
CA ALA A 63 -7.21 -6.37 -6.94
C ALA A 63 -7.51 -5.46 -8.16
N LYS A 64 -8.77 -5.36 -8.58
CA LYS A 64 -9.17 -4.43 -9.65
C LYS A 64 -8.97 -2.97 -9.26
N ALA A 65 -9.28 -2.61 -8.02
CA ALA A 65 -9.06 -1.26 -7.50
C ALA A 65 -7.56 -0.93 -7.42
N THR A 66 -6.74 -1.88 -6.97
CA THR A 66 -5.27 -1.79 -6.96
C THR A 66 -4.73 -1.49 -8.35
N LYS A 67 -5.04 -2.32 -9.36
CA LYS A 67 -4.58 -2.11 -10.74
C LYS A 67 -5.05 -0.76 -11.29
N LYS A 68 -6.31 -0.38 -11.04
CA LYS A 68 -6.85 0.92 -11.47
C LYS A 68 -6.15 2.09 -10.79
N LEU A 69 -5.78 1.97 -9.52
CA LEU A 69 -5.08 3.03 -8.81
C LEU A 69 -3.62 3.14 -9.28
N ALA A 70 -2.94 2.00 -9.47
CA ALA A 70 -1.59 1.93 -10.03
C ALA A 70 -1.51 2.58 -11.42
N GLN A 71 -2.55 2.46 -12.25
CA GLN A 71 -2.62 3.11 -13.56
C GLN A 71 -2.97 4.61 -13.50
N LYS A 72 -3.60 5.07 -12.42
CA LYS A 72 -4.14 6.43 -12.30
C LYS A 72 -3.19 7.43 -11.64
N LYS A 73 -2.31 6.95 -10.77
CA LYS A 73 -1.37 7.76 -10.00
C LYS A 73 0.04 7.43 -10.46
N SER A 74 0.93 8.40 -10.35
CA SER A 74 2.35 8.11 -10.56
C SER A 74 2.85 7.18 -9.44
N PHE A 75 3.93 6.46 -9.71
CA PHE A 75 4.52 5.57 -8.72
C PHE A 75 5.01 6.35 -7.49
N GLU A 76 5.63 7.49 -7.72
CA GLU A 76 6.11 8.42 -6.69
C GLU A 76 4.95 8.91 -5.83
N GLU A 77 3.81 9.25 -6.44
CA GLU A 77 2.61 9.64 -5.69
C GLU A 77 2.02 8.53 -4.84
N LEU A 78 2.25 7.26 -5.19
CA LEU A 78 1.82 6.10 -4.42
C LEU A 78 2.78 5.83 -3.28
N VAL A 79 4.09 5.84 -3.55
CA VAL A 79 5.14 5.67 -2.54
C VAL A 79 5.02 6.76 -1.47
N GLU A 80 4.81 8.01 -1.84
CA GLU A 80 4.66 9.11 -0.87
C GLU A 80 3.41 8.93 0.01
N LYS A 81 2.32 8.41 -0.56
CA LYS A 81 1.12 8.10 0.22
C LYS A 81 1.35 6.98 1.23
N VAL A 82 2.12 5.95 0.85
CA VAL A 82 2.51 4.88 1.78
C VAL A 82 3.45 5.44 2.85
N ARG A 83 4.41 6.29 2.47
CA ARG A 83 5.41 6.92 3.35
C ARG A 83 4.76 7.79 4.42
N SER A 84 3.78 8.60 4.03
CA SER A 84 2.99 9.49 4.90
C SER A 84 2.06 8.75 5.87
N GLY A 85 1.68 7.53 5.48
CA GLY A 85 0.81 6.63 6.22
C GLY A 85 -0.62 7.09 6.40
N PRO A 86 -1.38 6.47 7.34
CA PRO A 86 -2.79 6.74 7.45
C PRO A 86 -3.05 8.22 7.75
N PRO A 87 -4.15 8.78 7.21
CA PRO A 87 -4.47 10.18 7.42
C PRO A 87 -4.57 10.50 8.91
N PHE A 88 -4.25 11.74 9.29
CA PHE A 88 -3.99 12.11 10.69
C PHE A 88 -5.12 11.73 11.67
N TYR A 89 -6.37 11.71 11.21
CA TYR A 89 -7.54 11.33 12.01
C TYR A 89 -7.61 9.82 12.33
N LEU A 90 -6.79 9.00 11.66
CA LEU A 90 -6.64 7.55 11.88
C LEU A 90 -5.35 7.20 12.63
N LYS A 91 -4.38 8.13 12.75
CA LYS A 91 -3.08 7.93 13.43
C LYS A 91 -3.19 7.64 14.94
N ARG A 92 -4.38 7.66 15.53
CA ARG A 92 -4.59 7.39 16.96
C ARG A 92 -4.55 5.89 17.32
N PHE A 93 -4.42 5.01 16.32
CA PHE A 93 -4.41 3.56 16.47
C PHE A 93 -3.15 2.88 15.92
N ASP A 94 -2.15 3.66 15.49
CA ASP A 94 -0.81 3.22 15.05
C ASP A 94 0.21 3.55 16.15
#